data_AF-A0A2G5TMJ9-F1
#
_entry.id   AF-A0A2G5TMJ9-F1
#
_cell.length_a   1.000
_cell.length_b   1.000
_cell.length_c   1.000
_cell.angle_alpha   90.00
_cell.angle_beta   90.00
_cell.angle_gamma   90.00
#
_symmetry.space_group_name_H-M   'P 1'
#
loop_
_entity.id
_entity.type
_entity.pdbx_description
1 polymer ?
#
loop_
_entity_poly.entity_id
_entity_poly.type
_entity_poly.pdbx_seq_one_letter_code
_entity_poly.pdbx_strand_id
1 'polypeptide(L)'
;MILAFLAVQFLYRACVISNPDWGKHFEGWKYGLWLIYTLIGGLIWAYASNITRPDEVTLEYMRDEVLQIYGVEIKNVPHFAVLAYDYEGESKTIRWNSVQCIGTVSVLMTLQYSIILVCGVIMYRRTQGKLLSTSSRYEKMQKQFFIALIYQIVAPTIFFQLPGFFVLTSPFFDMKISFQSGIVVCFFSAYPLVDTLIVLKVITEYKHAYKRFIKGIARKCLEFLGDDSPRDTTAASGHLAKV
;
A
#
# COMPACT_ATOMS: atom_id res chain seq x y z
N MET A 1 -3.99 4.92 -6.71
CA MET A 1 -3.72 3.61 -7.34
C MET A 1 -3.83 2.44 -6.36
N ILE A 2 -3.13 2.45 -5.22
CA ILE A 2 -3.17 1.35 -4.22
C ILE A 2 -4.60 1.03 -3.74
N LEU A 3 -5.39 2.05 -3.40
CA LEU A 3 -6.79 1.87 -2.98
C LEU A 3 -7.69 1.27 -4.07
N ALA A 4 -7.45 1.59 -5.34
CA ALA A 4 -8.18 1.00 -6.45
C ALA A 4 -7.81 -0.49 -6.64
N PHE A 5 -6.53 -0.86 -6.48
CA PHE A 5 -6.13 -2.27 -6.44
C PHE A 5 -6.77 -3.02 -5.27
N LEU A 6 -6.80 -2.43 -4.07
CA LEU A 6 -7.48 -3.01 -2.92
C LEU A 6 -8.99 -3.17 -3.18
N ALA A 7 -9.65 -2.17 -3.78
CA ALA A 7 -11.06 -2.26 -4.15
C ALA A 7 -11.35 -3.41 -5.12
N VAL A 8 -10.50 -3.60 -6.14
CA VAL A 8 -10.60 -4.73 -7.06
C VAL A 8 -10.41 -6.07 -6.34
N GLN A 9 -9.46 -6.16 -5.41
CA GLN A 9 -9.26 -7.38 -4.61
C GLN A 9 -10.46 -7.69 -3.72
N PHE A 10 -11.12 -6.68 -3.14
CA PHE A 10 -12.36 -6.83 -2.39
C PHE A 10 -13.50 -7.31 -3.29
N LEU A 11 -13.66 -6.67 -4.45
CA LEU A 11 -14.73 -7.01 -5.39
C LEU A 11 -14.57 -8.44 -5.90
N TYR A 12 -13.36 -8.83 -6.31
CA TYR A 12 -13.04 -10.19 -6.73
C TYR A 12 -13.47 -11.23 -5.67
N ARG A 13 -13.09 -10.99 -4.41
CA ARG A 13 -13.43 -11.92 -3.32
C ARG A 13 -14.92 -11.91 -3.00
N ALA A 14 -15.57 -10.76 -3.04
CA ALA A 14 -17.01 -10.66 -2.87
C ALA A 14 -17.74 -11.48 -3.95
N CYS A 15 -17.28 -11.42 -5.20
CA CYS A 15 -17.82 -12.23 -6.30
C CYS A 15 -17.63 -13.74 -6.04
N VAL A 16 -16.41 -14.18 -5.74
CA VAL A 16 -16.09 -15.61 -5.50
C VAL A 16 -16.88 -16.18 -4.32
N ILE A 17 -17.07 -15.43 -3.23
CA ILE A 17 -17.83 -15.88 -2.04
C ILE A 17 -19.35 -15.87 -2.29
N SER A 18 -19.84 -14.91 -3.08
CA SER A 18 -21.26 -14.75 -3.38
C SER A 18 -21.76 -15.85 -4.31
N ASN A 19 -21.10 -16.04 -5.46
CA ASN A 19 -21.39 -17.07 -6.46
C ASN A 19 -20.11 -17.50 -7.22
N PRO A 20 -19.81 -18.81 -7.30
CA PRO A 20 -18.67 -19.30 -8.07
C PRO A 20 -18.69 -18.87 -9.54
N ASP A 21 -19.87 -18.78 -10.15
CA ASP A 21 -20.03 -18.34 -11.55
C ASP A 21 -19.67 -16.87 -11.77
N TRP A 22 -19.78 -16.01 -10.76
CA TRP A 22 -19.33 -14.62 -10.85
C TRP A 22 -17.80 -14.51 -10.78
N GLY A 23 -17.13 -15.53 -10.22
CA GLY A 23 -15.68 -15.67 -10.30
C GLY A 23 -15.16 -15.75 -11.75
N LYS A 24 -15.95 -16.32 -12.67
CA LYS A 24 -15.62 -16.40 -14.11
C LYS A 24 -15.51 -15.03 -14.79
N HIS A 25 -16.06 -13.96 -14.20
CA HIS A 25 -15.86 -12.60 -14.70
C HIS A 25 -14.46 -12.05 -14.41
N PHE A 26 -13.70 -12.71 -13.53
CA PHE A 26 -12.33 -12.35 -13.17
C PHE A 26 -11.29 -13.35 -13.70
N GLU A 27 -11.71 -14.32 -14.52
CA GLU A 27 -10.82 -15.29 -15.16
C GLU A 27 -10.45 -14.88 -16.60
N GLY A 28 -9.21 -15.21 -17.00
CA GLY A 28 -8.70 -14.98 -18.36
C GLY A 28 -8.53 -13.49 -18.73
N TRP A 29 -8.83 -13.15 -19.99
CA TRP A 29 -8.62 -11.80 -20.54
C TRP A 29 -9.38 -10.69 -19.80
N LYS A 30 -10.48 -11.03 -19.11
CA LYS A 30 -11.32 -10.07 -18.37
C LYS A 30 -10.59 -9.46 -17.17
N TYR A 31 -9.56 -10.10 -16.63
CA TYR A 31 -8.70 -9.51 -15.60
C TYR A 31 -8.02 -8.22 -16.09
N GLY A 32 -7.69 -8.16 -17.38
CA GLY A 32 -7.12 -6.97 -18.03
C GLY A 32 -8.05 -5.75 -17.93
N LEU A 33 -9.38 -5.94 -17.94
CA LEU A 33 -10.34 -4.84 -17.80
C LEU A 33 -10.27 -4.18 -16.42
N TRP A 34 -10.07 -4.96 -15.36
CA TRP A 34 -9.91 -4.42 -14.01
C TRP A 34 -8.57 -3.72 -13.83
N LEU A 35 -7.54 -4.19 -14.54
CA LEU A 35 -6.24 -3.53 -14.58
C LEU A 35 -6.35 -2.18 -15.31
N ILE A 36 -7.08 -2.13 -16.43
CA ILE A 36 -7.41 -0.90 -17.15
C ILE A 36 -8.22 0.06 -16.26
N TYR A 37 -9.22 -0.42 -15.51
CA TYR A 37 -9.95 0.40 -14.53
C TYR A 37 -9.00 1.07 -13.52
N THR A 38 -8.03 0.32 -13.02
CA THR A 38 -7.04 0.82 -12.06
C THR A 38 -6.10 1.86 -12.70
N LEU A 39 -5.72 1.64 -13.97
CA LEU A 39 -4.91 2.57 -14.76
C LEU A 39 -5.67 3.86 -15.07
N ILE A 40 -6.96 3.79 -15.43
CA ILE A 40 -7.81 4.96 -15.66
C ILE A 40 -7.86 5.83 -14.41
N GLY A 41 -8.04 5.23 -13.23
CA GLY A 41 -7.97 5.97 -11.96
C GLY A 41 -6.62 6.67 -11.76
N GLY A 42 -5.52 6.05 -12.18
CA GLY A 42 -4.19 6.65 -12.19
C GLY A 42 -4.06 7.82 -13.17
N LEU A 43 -4.63 7.69 -14.37
CA LEU A 43 -4.64 8.74 -15.39
C LEU A 43 -5.48 9.95 -14.96
N ILE A 44 -6.64 9.73 -14.35
CA ILE A 44 -7.47 10.81 -13.78
C ILE A 44 -6.68 11.57 -12.71
N TRP A 45 -5.95 10.86 -11.86
CA TRP A 45 -5.09 11.48 -10.86
C TRP A 45 -3.93 12.27 -11.49
N ALA A 46 -3.27 11.71 -12.51
CA ALA A 46 -2.21 12.39 -13.25
C ALA A 46 -2.71 13.64 -13.99
N TYR A 47 -3.95 13.61 -14.49
CA TYR A 47 -4.59 14.76 -15.10
C TYR A 47 -4.91 15.84 -14.05
N ALA A 48 -5.49 15.45 -12.91
CA ALA A 48 -5.77 16.38 -11.80
C ALA A 48 -4.49 17.03 -11.26
N SER A 49 -3.39 16.28 -11.15
CA SER A 49 -2.11 16.82 -10.69
C SER A 49 -1.43 17.73 -11.72
N ASN A 50 -1.63 17.49 -13.02
CA ASN A 50 -1.14 18.38 -14.08
C ASN A 50 -1.87 19.74 -14.06
N ILE A 51 -3.16 19.78 -13.71
CA ILE A 51 -3.93 21.03 -13.55
C ILE A 51 -3.39 21.88 -12.39
N THR A 52 -2.86 21.24 -11.35
CA THR A 52 -2.22 21.91 -10.21
C THR A 52 -0.70 22.00 -10.38
N ARG A 53 -0.21 22.11 -11.62
CA ARG A 53 1.22 22.34 -11.85
C ARG A 53 1.66 23.59 -11.07
N PRO A 54 2.82 23.52 -10.38
CA PRO A 54 3.35 24.65 -9.64
C PRO A 54 3.65 25.77 -10.63
N ASP A 55 2.97 26.89 -10.44
CA ASP A 55 3.18 28.12 -11.20
C ASP A 55 4.40 28.88 -10.61
N GLU A 56 4.94 29.87 -11.30
CA GLU A 56 6.12 30.63 -10.82
C GLU A 56 5.92 31.18 -9.40
N VAL A 57 4.69 31.63 -9.08
CA VAL A 57 4.26 32.09 -7.74
C VAL A 57 4.36 30.98 -6.68
N THR A 58 4.04 29.74 -7.04
CA THR A 58 4.15 28.58 -6.14
C THR A 58 5.60 28.20 -5.89
N LEU A 59 6.42 28.31 -6.93
CA LEU A 59 7.84 28.07 -6.85
C LEU A 59 8.53 29.11 -5.96
N GLU A 60 8.14 30.37 -6.07
CA GLU A 60 8.71 31.49 -5.31
C GLU A 60 8.29 31.42 -3.83
N TYR A 61 7.01 31.14 -3.54
CA TYR A 61 6.51 30.96 -2.17
C TYR A 61 7.22 29.81 -1.43
N MET A 62 7.47 28.69 -2.12
CA MET A 62 8.13 27.54 -1.53
C MET A 62 9.65 27.59 -1.62
N ARG A 63 10.23 28.57 -2.32
CA ARG A 63 11.68 28.63 -2.57
C ARG A 63 12.47 28.71 -1.28
N ASP A 64 12.09 29.64 -0.41
CA ASP A 64 12.84 29.89 0.83
C ASP A 64 12.71 28.74 1.82
N GLU A 65 11.51 28.16 1.98
CA GLU A 65 11.32 26.99 2.86
C GLU A 65 12.07 25.75 2.35
N VAL A 66 12.02 25.47 1.04
CA VAL A 66 12.70 24.29 0.47
C VAL A 66 14.23 24.48 0.49
N LEU A 67 14.72 25.69 0.23
CA LEU A 67 16.14 26.01 0.33
C LEU A 67 16.64 25.89 1.77
N GLN A 68 15.86 26.34 2.76
CA GLN A 68 16.24 26.22 4.18
C GLN A 68 16.19 24.78 4.71
N ILE A 69 15.19 23.98 4.32
CA ILE A 69 14.99 22.63 4.86
C ILE A 69 15.83 21.58 4.11
N TYR A 70 15.94 21.71 2.78
CA TYR A 70 16.58 20.70 1.94
C TYR A 70 17.88 21.16 1.27
N GLY A 71 18.23 22.45 1.33
CA GLY A 71 19.45 22.98 0.72
C GLY A 71 19.49 22.91 -0.81
N VAL A 72 18.34 22.71 -1.46
CA VAL A 72 18.23 22.53 -2.91
C VAL A 72 17.23 23.51 -3.50
N GLU A 73 17.50 24.00 -4.71
CA GLU A 73 16.53 24.80 -5.44
C GLU A 73 15.34 23.95 -5.88
N ILE A 74 14.13 24.38 -5.50
CA ILE A 74 12.87 23.71 -5.81
C ILE A 74 12.66 23.46 -7.32
N LYS A 75 13.26 24.30 -8.18
CA LYS A 75 13.23 24.16 -9.65
C LYS A 75 13.88 22.87 -10.16
N ASN A 76 14.82 22.31 -9.40
CA ASN A 76 15.60 21.13 -9.79
C ASN A 76 15.04 19.81 -9.22
N VAL A 77 13.96 19.88 -8.43
CA VAL A 77 13.37 18.70 -7.76
C VAL A 77 11.91 18.59 -8.15
N PRO A 78 11.39 17.41 -8.52
CA PRO A 78 9.96 17.24 -8.74
C PRO A 78 9.18 17.50 -7.45
N HIS A 79 8.33 18.52 -7.47
CA HIS A 79 7.53 18.98 -6.32
C HIS A 79 6.04 18.95 -6.68
N PHE A 80 5.23 18.53 -5.71
CA PHE A 80 3.78 18.64 -5.77
C PHE A 80 3.36 19.62 -4.68
N ALA A 81 2.92 20.81 -5.08
CA ALA A 81 2.56 21.89 -4.19
C ALA A 81 1.12 22.30 -4.46
N VAL A 82 0.31 22.33 -3.41
CA VAL A 82 -1.09 22.76 -3.48
C VAL A 82 -1.21 24.06 -2.68
N LEU A 83 -1.32 25.18 -3.39
CA LEU A 83 -1.66 26.46 -2.77
C LEU A 83 -3.18 26.64 -2.73
N ALA A 84 -3.72 27.10 -1.60
CA ALA A 84 -5.12 27.47 -1.51
C ALA A 84 -5.42 28.86 -2.13
N TYR A 85 -4.44 29.77 -2.15
CA TYR A 85 -4.61 31.17 -2.52
C TYR A 85 -3.50 31.64 -3.46
N ASP A 86 -3.82 32.54 -4.41
CA ASP A 86 -2.84 33.15 -5.32
C ASP A 86 -2.13 34.37 -4.72
N TYR A 87 -2.76 35.08 -3.77
CA TYR A 87 -2.23 36.33 -3.20
C TYR A 87 -2.38 36.36 -1.67
N GLU A 88 -1.40 36.95 -0.97
CA GLU A 88 -1.51 37.34 0.45
C GLU A 88 -2.17 38.72 0.58
N GLY A 89 -3.14 38.89 1.49
CA GLY A 89 -3.80 40.17 1.79
C GLY A 89 -5.28 40.29 1.36
N GLU A 90 -5.76 41.52 1.08
CA GLU A 90 -7.18 41.83 0.78
C GLU A 90 -7.72 41.21 -0.52
N SER A 91 -6.85 40.71 -1.40
CA SER A 91 -7.20 40.03 -2.66
C SER A 91 -7.04 38.52 -2.58
N LYS A 92 -7.47 37.92 -1.47
CA LYS A 92 -7.40 36.47 -1.22
C LYS A 92 -8.34 35.71 -2.18
N THR A 93 -7.89 35.46 -3.41
CA THR A 93 -8.63 34.69 -4.41
C THR A 93 -8.30 33.20 -4.27
N ILE A 94 -9.33 32.39 -4.10
CA ILE A 94 -9.20 30.93 -4.05
C ILE A 94 -8.75 30.42 -5.42
N ARG A 95 -7.68 29.62 -5.44
CA ARG A 95 -7.26 28.91 -6.65
C ARG A 95 -8.25 27.80 -6.97
N TRP A 96 -9.14 28.06 -7.92
CA TRP A 96 -10.10 27.07 -8.42
C TRP A 96 -9.43 25.79 -8.95
N ASN A 97 -8.21 25.88 -9.50
CA ASN A 97 -7.44 24.71 -9.94
C ASN A 97 -7.06 23.78 -8.77
N SER A 98 -6.72 24.34 -7.61
CA SER A 98 -6.40 23.56 -6.40
C SER A 98 -7.65 22.94 -5.80
N VAL A 99 -8.77 23.70 -5.78
CA VAL A 99 -10.09 23.20 -5.36
C VAL A 99 -10.56 22.06 -6.26
N GLN A 100 -10.40 22.20 -7.58
CA GLN A 100 -10.77 21.17 -8.54
C GLN A 100 -9.92 19.90 -8.37
N CYS A 101 -8.63 20.03 -8.10
CA CYS A 101 -7.77 18.87 -7.81
C CYS A 101 -8.20 18.16 -6.51
N ILE A 102 -8.37 18.90 -5.41
CA ILE A 102 -8.79 18.32 -4.13
C ILE A 102 -10.18 17.69 -4.25
N GLY A 103 -11.12 18.34 -4.92
CA GLY A 103 -12.46 17.81 -5.18
C GLY A 103 -12.40 16.51 -5.99
N THR A 104 -11.62 16.49 -7.07
CA THR A 104 -11.45 15.29 -7.91
C THR A 104 -10.86 14.13 -7.11
N VAL A 105 -9.80 14.38 -6.33
CA VAL A 105 -9.18 13.37 -5.46
C VAL A 105 -10.17 12.88 -4.40
N SER A 106 -10.93 13.77 -3.78
CA SER A 106 -11.90 13.43 -2.73
C SER A 106 -13.04 12.57 -3.25
N VAL A 107 -13.60 12.91 -4.43
CA VAL A 107 -14.64 12.10 -5.09
C VAL A 107 -14.09 10.72 -5.46
N LEU A 108 -12.89 10.67 -6.05
CA LEU A 108 -12.25 9.42 -6.46
C LEU A 108 -12.03 8.50 -5.25
N MET A 109 -11.49 9.03 -4.14
CA MET A 109 -11.31 8.31 -2.88
C MET A 109 -12.63 7.81 -2.31
N THR A 110 -13.65 8.67 -2.25
CA THR A 110 -14.98 8.32 -1.72
C THR A 110 -15.61 7.18 -2.51
N LEU A 111 -15.50 7.21 -3.84
CA LEU A 111 -15.97 6.13 -4.71
C LEU A 111 -15.25 4.81 -4.41
N GLN A 112 -13.94 4.80 -4.24
CA GLN A 112 -13.22 3.56 -3.92
C GLN A 112 -13.57 3.00 -2.54
N TYR A 113 -13.66 3.85 -1.50
CA TYR A 113 -14.05 3.41 -0.17
C TYR A 113 -15.48 2.90 -0.12
N SER A 114 -16.42 3.52 -0.85
CA SER A 114 -17.79 3.02 -0.93
C SER A 114 -17.88 1.64 -1.59
N ILE A 115 -17.14 1.41 -2.68
CA ILE A 115 -17.05 0.08 -3.32
C ILE A 115 -16.52 -0.95 -2.33
N ILE A 116 -15.42 -0.64 -1.64
CA ILE A 116 -14.81 -1.49 -0.62
C ILE A 116 -15.82 -1.81 0.50
N LEU A 117 -16.51 -0.79 1.02
CA LEU A 117 -17.48 -0.93 2.10
C LEU A 117 -18.65 -1.82 1.68
N VAL A 118 -19.24 -1.58 0.51
CA VAL A 118 -20.34 -2.38 -0.03
C VAL A 118 -19.90 -3.83 -0.22
N CYS A 119 -18.74 -4.05 -0.85
CA CYS A 119 -18.18 -5.40 -1.03
C CYS A 119 -17.94 -6.10 0.31
N GLY A 120 -17.40 -5.38 1.29
CA GLY A 120 -17.13 -5.90 2.62
C GLY A 120 -18.40 -6.27 3.38
N VAL A 121 -19.46 -5.46 3.28
CA VAL A 121 -20.78 -5.76 3.88
C VAL A 121 -21.41 -7.00 3.22
N ILE A 122 -21.35 -7.10 1.89
CA ILE A 122 -21.86 -8.28 1.15
C ILE A 122 -21.13 -9.55 1.61
N MET A 123 -19.80 -9.51 1.67
CA MET A 123 -18.98 -10.64 2.15
C MET A 123 -19.33 -11.02 3.58
N TYR A 124 -19.43 -10.04 4.49
CA TYR A 124 -19.76 -10.27 5.89
C TYR A 124 -21.12 -10.96 6.06
N ARG A 125 -22.16 -10.45 5.38
CA ARG A 125 -23.51 -11.04 5.42
C ARG A 125 -23.53 -12.46 4.87
N ARG A 126 -22.81 -12.73 3.78
CA ARG A 126 -22.79 -14.05 3.13
C ARG A 126 -22.06 -15.10 3.98
N THR A 127 -20.96 -14.73 4.64
CA THR A 127 -20.25 -15.62 5.56
C THR A 127 -21.09 -15.96 6.79
N GLN A 128 -21.84 -14.99 7.35
CA GLN A 128 -22.74 -15.26 8.48
C GLN A 128 -23.89 -16.22 8.08
N GLY A 129 -24.44 -16.08 6.87
CA GLY A 129 -25.50 -16.96 6.38
C GLY A 129 -25.05 -18.40 6.06
N LYS A 130 -23.78 -18.63 5.72
CA LYS A 130 -23.23 -19.96 5.38
C LYS A 130 -22.67 -20.74 6.59
N LEU A 131 -22.36 -20.05 7.69
CA LEU A 131 -21.86 -20.67 8.92
C LEU A 131 -22.79 -21.73 9.52
N LEU A 132 -24.09 -21.69 9.17
CA LEU A 132 -25.09 -22.65 9.63
C LEU A 132 -25.10 -23.98 8.86
N SER A 133 -24.47 -24.09 7.67
CA SER A 133 -24.75 -25.25 6.80
C SER A 133 -23.57 -26.09 6.29
N THR A 134 -22.29 -25.71 6.45
CA THR A 134 -21.08 -26.57 6.37
C THR A 134 -19.84 -25.68 6.19
N SER A 135 -19.00 -25.52 7.23
CA SER A 135 -17.80 -24.68 7.12
C SER A 135 -16.67 -25.44 6.38
N SER A 136 -16.47 -25.14 5.11
CA SER A 136 -15.37 -25.71 4.32
C SER A 136 -14.02 -25.05 4.68
N ARG A 137 -12.91 -25.77 4.52
CA ARG A 137 -11.54 -25.25 4.70
C ARG A 137 -11.30 -23.99 3.85
N TYR A 138 -11.91 -23.93 2.67
CA TYR A 138 -11.82 -22.79 1.75
C TYR A 138 -12.46 -21.51 2.32
N GLU A 139 -13.57 -21.62 3.05
CA GLU A 139 -14.28 -20.46 3.62
C GLU A 139 -13.49 -19.83 4.77
N LYS A 140 -12.90 -20.66 5.64
CA LYS A 140 -12.01 -20.19 6.72
C LYS A 140 -10.82 -19.40 6.15
N MET A 141 -10.24 -19.90 5.06
CA MET A 141 -9.13 -19.23 4.37
C MET A 141 -9.57 -17.88 3.79
N GLN A 142 -10.72 -17.82 3.11
CA GLN A 142 -11.28 -16.57 2.56
C GLN A 142 -11.59 -15.53 3.66
N LYS A 143 -12.10 -15.98 4.82
CA LYS A 143 -12.32 -15.10 5.98
C LYS A 143 -11.01 -14.49 6.51
N GLN A 144 -9.94 -15.28 6.59
CA GLN A 144 -8.63 -14.76 7.02
C GLN A 144 -8.08 -13.73 6.03
N PHE A 145 -8.22 -13.97 4.73
CA PHE A 145 -7.84 -12.99 3.72
C PHE A 145 -8.66 -11.70 3.83
N PHE A 146 -9.96 -11.79 4.07
CA PHE A 146 -10.81 -10.62 4.27
C PHE A 146 -10.37 -9.79 5.47
N ILE A 147 -10.07 -10.44 6.59
CA ILE A 147 -9.56 -9.75 7.79
C ILE A 147 -8.22 -9.07 7.47
N ALA A 148 -7.30 -9.76 6.80
CA ALA A 148 -6.02 -9.17 6.38
C ALA A 148 -6.24 -7.92 5.52
N LEU A 149 -7.14 -8.02 4.54
CA LEU A 149 -7.52 -6.93 3.65
C LEU A 149 -8.14 -5.73 4.36
N ILE A 150 -8.94 -5.93 5.41
CA ILE A 150 -9.42 -4.83 6.26
C ILE A 150 -8.23 -4.14 6.93
N TYR A 151 -7.30 -4.89 7.52
CA TYR A 151 -6.11 -4.31 8.13
C TYR A 151 -5.27 -3.54 7.11
N GLN A 152 -5.13 -4.05 5.89
CA GLN A 152 -4.44 -3.39 4.78
C GLN A 152 -5.12 -2.09 4.34
N ILE A 153 -6.42 -1.89 4.57
CA ILE A 153 -7.08 -0.61 4.28
C ILE A 153 -7.02 0.32 5.48
N VAL A 154 -7.26 -0.19 6.68
CA VAL A 154 -7.29 0.62 7.91
C VAL A 154 -5.92 1.23 8.20
N ALA A 155 -4.84 0.45 8.02
CA ALA A 155 -3.47 0.93 8.24
C ALA A 155 -3.12 2.17 7.38
N PRO A 156 -3.18 2.13 6.03
CA PRO A 156 -2.88 3.31 5.23
C PRO A 156 -3.88 4.45 5.47
N THR A 157 -5.14 4.15 5.74
CA THR A 157 -6.16 5.19 5.99
C THR A 157 -5.77 6.02 7.21
N ILE A 158 -5.41 5.37 8.32
CA ILE A 158 -5.08 6.07 9.56
C ILE A 158 -3.70 6.74 9.47
N PHE A 159 -2.69 6.02 8.96
CA PHE A 159 -1.31 6.51 9.00
C PHE A 159 -0.95 7.47 7.86
N PHE A 160 -1.63 7.42 6.71
CA PHE A 160 -1.27 8.21 5.53
C PHE A 160 -2.43 9.06 5.01
N GLN A 161 -3.64 8.51 4.92
CA GLN A 161 -4.76 9.24 4.33
C GLN A 161 -5.25 10.36 5.25
N LEU A 162 -5.34 10.12 6.57
CA LEU A 162 -5.74 11.16 7.52
C LEU A 162 -4.73 12.32 7.59
N PRO A 163 -3.42 12.08 7.81
CA PRO A 163 -2.43 13.15 7.76
C PRO A 163 -2.36 13.82 6.39
N GLY A 164 -2.44 13.05 5.31
CA GLY A 164 -2.42 13.58 3.94
C GLY A 164 -3.61 14.50 3.64
N PHE A 165 -4.82 14.11 4.05
CA PHE A 165 -6.01 14.96 3.92
C PHE A 165 -5.86 16.25 4.73
N PHE A 166 -5.39 16.14 5.98
CA PHE A 166 -5.15 17.29 6.84
C PHE A 166 -4.14 18.26 6.23
N VAL A 167 -3.01 17.74 5.69
CA VAL A 167 -1.99 18.54 5.00
C VAL A 167 -2.55 19.18 3.72
N LEU A 168 -3.42 18.49 2.98
CA LEU A 168 -4.06 19.05 1.77
C LEU A 168 -5.11 20.12 2.08
N THR A 169 -5.78 20.05 3.24
CA THR A 169 -6.74 21.07 3.67
C THR A 169 -6.10 22.20 4.48
N SER A 170 -4.93 21.98 5.09
CA SER A 170 -4.18 22.97 5.88
C SER A 170 -4.02 24.33 5.18
N PRO A 171 -3.74 24.40 3.86
CA PRO A 171 -3.61 25.67 3.15
C PRO A 171 -4.90 26.51 3.18
N PHE A 172 -6.08 25.89 3.29
CA PHE A 172 -7.37 26.61 3.39
C PHE A 172 -7.63 27.19 4.78
N PHE A 173 -6.88 26.75 5.80
CA PHE A 173 -7.00 27.22 7.18
C PHE A 173 -5.89 28.21 7.57
N ASP A 174 -5.09 28.71 6.62
CA ASP A 174 -3.90 29.56 6.86
C ASP A 174 -2.86 28.94 7.82
N MET A 175 -2.89 27.62 8.02
CA MET A 175 -1.93 26.93 8.88
C MET A 175 -0.65 26.63 8.09
N LYS A 176 0.44 27.31 8.46
CA LYS A 176 1.80 27.01 7.96
C LYS A 176 2.31 25.73 8.63
N ILE A 177 2.14 24.60 7.94
CA ILE A 177 2.65 23.30 8.38
C ILE A 177 3.76 22.88 7.42
N SER A 178 5.00 23.07 7.84
CA SER A 178 6.16 22.56 7.10
C SER A 178 6.46 21.13 7.58
N PHE A 179 6.07 20.13 6.78
CA PHE A 179 6.39 18.73 7.04
C PHE A 179 7.65 18.34 6.27
N GLN A 180 8.55 17.60 6.91
CA GLN A 180 9.70 17.02 6.24
C GLN A 180 9.24 15.91 5.27
N SER A 181 8.92 16.28 4.03
CA SER A 181 8.54 15.42 2.91
C SER A 181 9.44 14.19 2.75
N GLY A 182 10.74 14.28 3.05
CA GLY A 182 11.67 13.13 2.98
C GLY A 182 11.24 11.93 3.83
N ILE A 183 10.78 12.16 5.07
CA ILE A 183 10.32 11.10 5.97
C ILE A 183 9.03 10.46 5.42
N VAL A 184 8.12 11.29 4.91
CA VAL A 184 6.85 10.85 4.33
C VAL A 184 7.10 9.94 3.11
N VAL A 185 8.01 10.31 2.22
CA VAL A 185 8.38 9.50 1.04
C VAL A 185 8.98 8.14 1.46
N CYS A 186 9.81 8.11 2.49
CA CYS A 186 10.33 6.85 3.05
C CYS A 186 9.20 5.95 3.57
N PHE A 187 8.24 6.50 4.32
CA PHE A 187 7.08 5.74 4.80
C PHE A 187 6.20 5.23 3.64
N PHE A 188 5.96 6.04 2.60
CA PHE A 188 5.25 5.61 1.40
C PHE A 188 5.96 4.46 0.67
N SER A 189 7.29 4.51 0.62
CA SER A 189 8.12 3.46 0.00
C SER A 189 8.15 2.17 0.81
N ALA A 190 8.05 2.26 2.14
CA ALA A 190 7.98 1.10 3.03
C ALA A 190 6.58 0.47 3.10
N TYR A 191 5.53 1.20 2.69
CA TYR A 191 4.15 0.73 2.78
C TYR A 191 3.90 -0.64 2.11
N PRO A 192 4.37 -0.92 0.87
CA PRO A 192 4.19 -2.23 0.25
C PRO A 192 4.80 -3.39 1.06
N LEU A 193 5.90 -3.13 1.76
CA LEU A 193 6.53 -4.10 2.65
C LEU A 193 5.64 -4.35 3.88
N VAL A 194 5.15 -3.29 4.52
CA VAL A 194 4.23 -3.38 5.67
C VAL A 194 2.94 -4.11 5.28
N ASP A 195 2.37 -3.77 4.13
CA ASP A 195 1.18 -4.40 3.55
C ASP A 195 1.37 -5.92 3.40
N THR A 196 2.51 -6.34 2.84
CA THR A 196 2.87 -7.75 2.68
C THR A 196 3.05 -8.45 4.04
N LEU A 197 3.67 -7.78 5.01
CA LEU A 197 3.86 -8.31 6.36
C LEU A 197 2.53 -8.52 7.09
N ILE A 198 1.56 -7.61 6.93
CA ILE A 198 0.22 -7.76 7.52
C ILE A 198 -0.44 -9.04 7.00
N VAL A 199 -0.42 -9.27 5.69
CA VAL A 199 -0.99 -10.49 5.06
C VAL A 199 -0.30 -11.75 5.59
N LEU A 200 1.03 -11.74 5.63
CA LEU A 200 1.84 -12.86 6.11
C LEU A 200 1.56 -13.22 7.57
N LYS A 201 1.31 -12.22 8.42
CA LYS A 201 1.05 -12.39 9.86
C LYS A 201 -0.38 -12.82 10.15
N VAL A 202 -1.36 -12.27 9.43
CA VAL A 202 -2.79 -12.51 9.68
C VAL A 202 -3.23 -13.88 9.16
N ILE A 203 -2.69 -14.33 8.02
CA ILE A 203 -3.13 -15.58 7.41
C ILE A 203 -2.35 -16.76 8.00
N THR A 204 -3.08 -17.68 8.62
CA THR A 204 -2.47 -18.78 9.39
C THR A 204 -1.70 -19.75 8.49
N GLU A 205 -2.20 -20.03 7.29
CA GLU A 205 -1.53 -20.89 6.31
C GLU A 205 -0.19 -20.28 5.86
N TYR A 206 -0.16 -18.97 5.57
CA TYR A 206 1.09 -18.28 5.21
C TYR A 206 2.06 -18.18 6.38
N LYS A 207 1.57 -17.95 7.60
CA LYS A 207 2.39 -17.97 8.81
C LYS A 207 3.08 -19.32 9.01
N HIS A 208 2.37 -20.43 8.77
CA HIS A 208 2.96 -21.77 8.84
C HIS A 208 3.95 -22.03 7.71
N ALA A 209 3.62 -21.66 6.47
CA ALA A 209 4.52 -21.77 5.33
C ALA A 209 5.80 -20.95 5.55
N TYR A 210 5.68 -19.72 6.04
CA TYR A 210 6.80 -18.84 6.36
C TYR A 210 7.70 -19.41 7.46
N LYS A 211 7.12 -19.92 8.56
CA LYS A 211 7.90 -20.58 9.60
C LYS A 211 8.66 -21.80 9.05
N ARG A 212 8.03 -22.59 8.17
CA ARG A 212 8.68 -23.73 7.51
C ARG A 212 9.82 -23.27 6.60
N PHE A 213 9.61 -22.22 5.82
CA PHE A 213 10.61 -21.64 4.94
C PHE A 213 11.81 -21.08 5.71
N ILE A 214 11.58 -20.29 6.76
CA ILE A 214 12.66 -19.81 7.65
C ILE A 214 13.39 -20.97 8.31
N LYS A 215 12.68 -21.99 8.81
CA LYS A 215 13.33 -23.16 9.39
C LYS A 215 14.19 -23.91 8.36
N GLY A 216 13.76 -23.94 7.09
CA GLY A 216 14.54 -24.50 5.98
C GLY A 216 15.79 -23.67 5.64
N ILE A 217 15.67 -22.34 5.58
CA ILE A 217 16.81 -21.44 5.40
C ILE A 217 17.78 -21.55 6.58
N ALA A 218 17.28 -21.47 7.80
CA ALA A 218 18.10 -21.58 9.01
C ALA A 218 18.87 -22.91 9.03
N ARG A 219 18.23 -24.01 8.62
CA ARG A 219 18.90 -25.31 8.49
C ARG A 219 19.99 -25.29 7.42
N LYS A 220 19.72 -24.73 6.24
CA LYS A 220 20.72 -24.59 5.17
C LYS A 220 21.89 -23.67 5.57
N CYS A 221 21.62 -22.58 6.27
CA CYS A 221 22.68 -21.71 6.79
C CYS A 221 23.49 -22.41 7.88
N LEU A 222 22.86 -23.21 8.74
CA LEU A 222 23.57 -24.02 9.75
C LEU A 222 24.42 -25.12 9.11
N GLU A 223 23.93 -25.75 8.04
CA GLU A 223 24.70 -26.73 7.26
C GLU A 223 25.89 -26.05 6.55
N PHE A 224 25.70 -24.86 5.98
CA PHE A 224 26.77 -24.09 5.34
C PHE A 224 27.82 -23.58 6.33
N LEU A 225 27.41 -23.18 7.55
CA LEU A 225 28.31 -22.75 8.63
C LEU A 225 28.94 -23.93 9.39
N GLY A 226 28.37 -25.14 9.27
CA GLY A 226 28.84 -26.36 9.91
C GLY A 226 29.81 -27.18 9.06
N ASP A 227 30.00 -26.83 7.78
CA ASP A 227 30.90 -27.52 6.85
C ASP A 227 32.37 -27.04 6.95
N ASP A 228 32.64 -26.02 7.78
CA ASP A 228 34.01 -25.55 8.10
C ASP A 228 34.67 -26.30 9.28
N SER A 229 34.13 -27.43 9.72
CA SER A 229 34.84 -28.30 10.67
C SER A 229 35.71 -29.29 9.88
N PRO A 230 37.05 -29.19 9.92
CA PRO A 230 37.89 -30.16 9.23
C PRO A 230 37.64 -31.52 9.87
N ARG A 231 37.16 -32.46 9.05
CA ARG A 231 37.24 -33.88 9.36
C ARG A 231 38.72 -34.22 9.38
N ASP A 232 39.32 -34.18 10.57
CA ASP A 232 40.69 -34.60 10.76
C ASP A 232 40.82 -36.05 10.27
N THR A 233 41.53 -36.15 9.16
CA THR A 233 41.95 -37.40 8.57
C THR A 233 43.09 -37.89 9.43
N THR A 234 42.80 -38.77 10.41
CA THR A 234 43.85 -39.58 11.03
C THR A 234 43.42 -41.03 11.04
N ALA A 235 43.37 -41.62 9.85
CA ALA A 235 43.67 -43.03 9.69
C ALA A 235 45.16 -43.14 9.29
N ALA A 236 45.83 -44.13 9.88
CA ALA A 236 47.20 -44.60 9.61
C ALA A 236 48.34 -43.88 10.33
N SER A 237 48.76 -44.43 11.48
CA SER A 237 50.09 -45.08 11.56
C SER A 237 50.27 -45.82 12.89
N GLY A 238 50.73 -47.08 12.81
CA GLY A 238 51.51 -47.69 13.89
C GLY A 238 50.79 -48.63 14.86
N HIS A 239 50.53 -49.88 14.44
CA HIS A 239 51.01 -51.04 15.21
C HIS A 239 50.87 -52.34 14.42
N LEU A 240 51.85 -52.58 13.55
CA LEU A 240 52.27 -53.92 13.15
C LEU A 240 53.81 -53.95 13.24
N ALA A 241 54.32 -55.03 13.85
CA ALA A 241 55.71 -55.41 14.06
C ALA A 241 56.46 -54.79 15.26
N LYS A 242 56.63 -55.59 16.33
CA LYS A 242 57.93 -56.21 16.62
C LYS A 242 57.88 -57.23 17.77
N VAL A 243 58.43 -58.41 17.43
CA VAL A 243 59.05 -59.48 18.24
C VAL A 243 58.12 -60.35 19.09
#